data_AF-A0A821ESS9-F1
#
_entry.id   AF-A0A821ESS9-F1
#
_cell.length_a   1.000
_cell.length_b   1.000
_cell.length_c   1.000
_cell.angle_alpha   90.00
_cell.angle_beta   90.00
_cell.angle_gamma   90.00
#
_symmetry.space_group_name_H-M   'P 1'
#
loop_
_entity.id
_entity.type
_entity.pdbx_description
1 polymer ?
#
loop_
_entity_poly.entity_id
_entity_poly.type
_entity_poly.pdbx_seq_one_letter_code
_entity_poly.pdbx_strand_id
1 'polypeptide(L)'
;MDGSVLCELPHWIIQWANNHVQSFFLTNGIDNTMLLLCSRLDGHRLLQLYEICMINRESMYQSLKSELANVHHRTLTISDYVTFLHEIQRYIALMHTISQPASSSLPSSTAC
;
A
#
# COMPACT_ATOMS: atom_id res chain seq x y z
N MET A 1 21.89 -18.43 2.03
CA MET A 1 21.46 -18.31 0.62
C MET A 1 20.07 -18.93 0.51
N ASP A 2 19.31 -18.53 -0.51
CA ASP A 2 17.85 -18.60 -0.69
C ASP A 2 17.09 -17.53 0.10
N GLY A 3 16.75 -16.38 -0.48
CA GLY A 3 16.15 -16.22 -1.80
C GLY A 3 14.72 -15.78 -1.55
N SER A 4 14.54 -14.57 -0.99
CA SER A 4 13.22 -13.96 -0.86
C SER A 4 12.67 -13.85 -2.27
N VAL A 5 11.78 -14.77 -2.63
CA VAL A 5 10.99 -14.72 -3.85
C VAL A 5 10.19 -13.43 -3.73
N LEU A 6 10.70 -12.36 -4.32
CA LEU A 6 9.94 -11.15 -4.56
C LEU A 6 8.83 -11.59 -5.51
N CYS A 7 7.68 -11.95 -4.96
CA CYS A 7 6.50 -12.19 -5.78
C CYS A 7 6.27 -10.92 -6.59
N GLU A 8 6.31 -11.03 -7.92
CA GLU A 8 5.93 -9.93 -8.79
C GLU A 8 4.55 -9.44 -8.34
N LEU A 9 4.47 -8.17 -7.97
CA LEU A 9 3.23 -7.59 -7.47
C LEU A 9 2.28 -7.46 -8.67
N PRO A 10 1.06 -8.03 -8.59
CA PRO A 10 0.04 -7.80 -9.61
C PRO A 10 -0.18 -6.30 -9.79
N HIS A 11 -0.47 -5.89 -11.03
CA HIS A 11 -0.64 -4.48 -11.38
C HIS A 11 -1.65 -3.80 -10.45
N TRP A 12 -2.86 -4.37 -10.34
CA TRP A 12 -3.90 -3.78 -9.50
C TRP A 12 -3.79 -4.27 -8.06
N ILE A 13 -3.77 -3.36 -7.10
CA ILE A 13 -3.73 -3.69 -5.67
C ILE A 13 -4.85 -4.67 -5.28
N ILE A 14 -6.04 -4.52 -5.86
CA ILE A 14 -7.20 -5.41 -5.63
C ILE A 14 -6.94 -6.89 -5.99
N GLN A 15 -5.94 -7.18 -6.84
CA GLN A 15 -5.57 -8.54 -7.23
C GLN A 15 -4.55 -9.17 -6.27
N TRP A 16 -4.07 -8.42 -5.28
CA TRP A 16 -3.06 -8.92 -4.36
C TRP A 16 -3.64 -9.99 -3.45
N ALA A 17 -3.10 -11.20 -3.54
CA ALA A 17 -3.21 -12.17 -2.46
C ALA A 17 -2.35 -11.74 -1.25
N ASN A 18 -2.57 -12.40 -0.12
CA ASN A 18 -1.95 -12.05 1.16
C ASN A 18 -0.41 -12.03 1.12
N ASN A 19 0.22 -12.95 0.41
CA ASN A 19 1.67 -12.98 0.21
C ASN A 19 2.20 -11.74 -0.54
N HIS A 20 1.44 -11.16 -1.46
CA HIS A 20 1.81 -9.93 -2.15
C HIS A 20 1.77 -8.73 -1.20
N VAL A 21 0.76 -8.65 -0.32
CA VAL A 21 0.69 -7.62 0.73
C VAL A 21 1.92 -7.71 1.64
N GLN A 22 2.27 -8.91 2.11
CA GLN A 22 3.45 -9.10 2.95
C GLN A 22 4.74 -8.71 2.21
N SER A 23 4.88 -9.13 0.96
CA SER A 23 6.04 -8.80 0.11
C SER A 23 6.17 -7.28 -0.10
N PHE A 24 5.04 -6.60 -0.31
CA PHE A 24 5.01 -5.14 -0.43
C PHE A 24 5.49 -4.44 0.83
N PHE A 25 5.03 -4.86 2.01
CA PHE A 25 5.44 -4.25 3.28
C PHE A 25 6.94 -4.42 3.53
N LEU A 26 7.46 -5.64 3.31
CA LEU A 26 8.88 -5.95 3.47
C LEU A 26 9.76 -5.16 2.48
N THR A 27 9.31 -5.03 1.23
CA THR A 27 10.09 -4.37 0.17
C THR A 27 10.12 -2.84 0.34
N ASN A 28 9.05 -2.25 0.86
CA ASN A 28 8.92 -0.79 1.00
C ASN A 28 9.27 -0.29 2.40
N GLY A 29 9.87 -1.14 3.25
CA GLY A 29 10.32 -0.75 4.59
C GLY A 29 9.17 -0.34 5.52
N ILE A 30 7.96 -0.85 5.28
CA ILE A 30 6.85 -0.65 6.21
C ILE A 30 7.14 -1.53 7.43
N ASP A 31 7.18 -0.90 8.61
CA ASP A 31 7.61 -1.57 9.84
C ASP A 31 6.81 -2.86 10.11
N ASN A 32 7.50 -3.86 10.66
CA ASN A 32 6.91 -5.15 11.02
C ASN A 32 5.68 -5.01 11.93
N THR A 33 5.57 -3.91 12.65
CA THR A 33 4.42 -3.56 13.47
C THR A 33 3.14 -3.42 12.65
N MET A 34 3.18 -2.70 11.54
CA MET A 34 2.02 -2.59 10.63
C MET A 34 1.76 -3.90 9.88
N LEU A 35 2.82 -4.67 9.61
CA LEU A 35 2.69 -6.01 9.03
C LEU A 35 1.90 -6.96 9.92
N LEU A 36 2.01 -6.88 11.25
CA LEU A 36 1.23 -7.75 12.15
C LEU A 36 -0.29 -7.57 11.96
N LEU A 37 -0.75 -6.31 11.89
CA LEU A 37 -2.15 -5.97 11.65
C LEU A 37 -2.60 -6.36 10.23
N CYS A 38 -1.72 -6.18 9.25
CA CYS A 38 -2.03 -6.43 7.84
C CYS A 38 -1.71 -7.86 7.37
N SER A 39 -1.18 -8.70 8.26
CA SER A 39 -0.59 -10.00 7.92
C SER A 39 -1.55 -10.98 7.28
N ARG A 40 -2.87 -10.77 7.43
CA ARG A 40 -3.95 -11.61 6.89
C ARG A 40 -4.81 -10.88 5.85
N LEU A 41 -4.44 -9.67 5.45
CA LEU A 41 -5.19 -8.91 4.47
C LEU A 41 -4.81 -9.33 3.05
N ASP A 42 -5.82 -9.41 2.19
CA ASP A 42 -5.63 -9.36 0.74
C ASP A 42 -5.68 -7.90 0.28
N GLY A 43 -5.46 -7.69 -1.01
CA GLY A 43 -5.42 -6.39 -1.64
C GLY A 43 -6.72 -5.59 -1.53
N HIS A 44 -7.88 -6.25 -1.59
CA HIS A 44 -9.16 -5.59 -1.42
C HIS A 44 -9.31 -5.02 -0.01
N ARG A 45 -9.03 -5.85 1.01
CA ARG A 45 -9.13 -5.43 2.40
C ARG A 45 -8.08 -4.40 2.78
N LEU A 46 -6.88 -4.50 2.21
CA LEU A 46 -5.81 -3.52 2.39
C LEU A 46 -6.23 -2.15 1.84
N LEU A 47 -6.79 -2.11 0.63
CA LEU A 47 -7.28 -0.88 0.01
C LEU A 47 -8.43 -0.29 0.83
N GLN A 48 -9.39 -1.11 1.26
CA GLN A 48 -10.49 -0.68 2.11
C GLN A 48 -9.99 -0.10 3.44
N LEU A 49 -9.02 -0.75 4.08
CA LEU A 49 -8.40 -0.23 5.31
C LEU A 49 -7.77 1.13 5.06
N TYR A 50 -7.00 1.28 3.98
CA TYR A 50 -6.40 2.55 3.59
C TYR A 50 -7.45 3.65 3.37
N GLU A 51 -8.54 3.36 2.67
CA GLU A 51 -9.63 4.32 2.43
C GLU A 51 -10.26 4.79 3.74
N ILE A 52 -10.55 3.87 4.67
CA ILE A 52 -11.09 4.20 6.00
C ILE A 52 -10.09 5.05 6.79
N CYS A 53 -8.81 4.70 6.76
CA CYS A 53 -7.74 5.51 7.36
C CYS A 53 -7.71 6.92 6.78
N MET A 54 -7.95 7.09 5.48
CA MET A 54 -7.95 8.41 4.84
C MET A 54 -9.17 9.26 5.22
N ILE A 55 -10.32 8.63 5.51
CA ILE A 55 -11.53 9.33 5.96
C ILE A 55 -11.37 9.83 7.40
N ASN A 56 -10.83 9.03 8.31
CA ASN A 56 -10.70 9.39 9.72
C ASN A 56 -9.35 8.95 10.30
N ARG A 57 -8.31 9.71 9.95
CA ARG A 57 -6.91 9.37 10.24
C ARG A 57 -6.62 9.19 11.72
N GLU A 58 -7.09 10.11 12.55
CA GLU A 58 -6.78 10.12 13.98
C GLU A 58 -7.49 8.97 14.70
N SER A 59 -8.79 8.81 14.48
CA SER A 59 -9.56 7.73 15.10
C SER A 59 -9.02 6.37 14.67
N MET A 60 -8.69 6.19 13.39
CA MET A 60 -8.14 4.93 12.90
C MET A 60 -6.76 4.64 13.47
N TYR A 61 -5.89 5.64 13.58
CA TYR A 61 -4.61 5.47 14.25
C TYR A 61 -4.78 4.99 15.69
N GLN A 62 -5.69 5.59 16.47
CA GLN A 62 -5.92 5.17 17.86
C GLN A 62 -6.50 3.75 17.95
N SER A 63 -7.42 3.39 17.06
CA SER A 63 -7.99 2.04 16.99
C SER A 63 -6.91 1.00 16.67
N LEU A 64 -6.12 1.21 15.61
CA LEU A 64 -5.05 0.30 15.21
C LEU A 64 -3.96 0.20 16.29
N LYS A 65 -3.60 1.33 16.91
CA LYS A 65 -2.66 1.37 18.03
C LYS A 65 -3.17 0.56 19.22
N SER A 66 -4.46 0.69 19.56
CA SER A 66 -5.06 -0.04 20.68
C SER A 66 -5.14 -1.54 20.40
N GLU A 67 -5.55 -1.93 19.20
CA GLU A 67 -5.59 -3.34 18.77
C GLU A 67 -4.21 -3.99 18.85
N LEU A 68 -3.20 -3.32 18.33
CA LEU A 68 -1.83 -3.80 18.34
C LEU A 68 -1.28 -3.92 19.78
N ALA A 69 -1.57 -2.97 20.66
CA ALA A 69 -1.16 -3.03 22.07
C ALA A 69 -1.84 -4.19 22.81
N ASN A 70 -3.12 -4.44 22.51
CA ASN A 70 -3.91 -5.47 23.18
C ASN A 70 -3.61 -6.89 22.68
N VAL A 71 -3.41 -7.06 21.37
CA VAL A 71 -3.25 -8.38 20.73
C VAL A 71 -1.78 -8.80 20.63
N HIS A 72 -0.90 -7.84 20.31
CA HIS A 72 0.51 -8.13 20.00
C HIS A 72 1.49 -7.56 21.04
N HIS A 73 1.00 -6.79 22.02
CA HIS A 73 1.84 -6.09 23.01
C HIS A 73 2.93 -5.24 22.35
N ARG A 74 2.58 -4.60 21.22
CA ARG A 74 3.44 -3.69 20.46
C ARG A 74 2.82 -2.29 20.43
N THR A 75 3.66 -1.30 20.19
CA THR A 75 3.24 0.11 20.08
C THR A 75 3.33 0.53 18.63
N LEU A 76 2.20 0.95 18.06
CA LEU A 76 2.19 1.60 16.75
C LEU A 76 2.67 3.03 16.92
N THR A 77 3.74 3.41 16.23
CA THR A 77 4.18 4.81 16.22
C THR A 77 3.45 5.60 15.15
N ILE A 78 3.41 6.93 15.31
CA ILE A 78 2.88 7.82 14.27
C ILE A 78 3.69 7.68 12.98
N SER A 79 5.01 7.48 13.09
CA SER A 79 5.90 7.30 11.95
C SER A 79 5.50 6.08 11.13
N ASP A 80 5.30 4.93 11.78
CA ASP A 80 4.94 3.69 11.08
C ASP A 80 3.59 3.81 10.35
N TYR A 81 2.63 4.47 11.02
CA TYR A 81 1.32 4.72 10.44
C TYR A 81 1.40 5.64 9.22
N VAL A 82 2.18 6.72 9.30
CA VAL A 82 2.38 7.66 8.18
C VAL A 82 3.11 6.98 7.02
N THR A 83 4.17 6.22 7.30
CA THR A 83 4.91 5.45 6.28
C THR A 83 3.98 4.47 5.57
N PHE A 84 3.13 3.76 6.31
CA PHE A 84 2.13 2.87 5.73
C PHE A 84 1.21 3.61 4.74
N LEU A 85 0.60 4.72 5.16
CA LEU A 85 -0.31 5.47 4.29
C LEU A 85 0.41 6.01 3.05
N HIS A 86 1.63 6.51 3.23
CA HIS A 86 2.44 7.05 2.15
C HIS A 86 2.75 6.00 1.09
N GLU A 87 3.21 4.80 1.50
CA GLU A 87 3.59 3.76 0.55
C GLU A 87 2.41 3.21 -0.23
N ILE A 88 1.25 3.03 0.42
CA ILE A 88 0.02 2.61 -0.29
C ILE A 88 -0.41 3.69 -1.29
N GLN A 89 -0.42 4.96 -0.89
CA GLN A 89 -0.76 6.07 -1.78
C GLN A 89 0.21 6.15 -2.97
N ARG A 90 1.52 6.00 -2.73
CA ARG A 90 2.55 6.00 -3.76
C ARG A 90 2.34 4.87 -4.78
N TYR A 91 2.01 3.67 -4.30
CA TYR A 91 1.70 2.55 -5.18
C TYR A 91 0.48 2.82 -6.07
N ILE A 92 -0.62 3.31 -5.48
CA ILE A 92 -1.85 3.64 -6.22
C ILE A 92 -1.57 4.72 -7.28
N ALA A 93 -0.81 5.76 -6.92
CA ALA A 93 -0.45 6.83 -7.86
C ALA A 93 0.38 6.30 -9.04
N LEU A 94 1.35 5.42 -8.78
CA LEU A 94 2.17 4.79 -9.83
C LEU A 94 1.31 3.99 -10.81
N MET A 95 0.31 3.26 -10.32
CA MET A 95 -0.62 2.50 -11.17
C MET A 95 -1.48 3.41 -12.05
N HIS A 96 -1.92 4.55 -11.52
CA HIS A 96 -2.63 5.55 -12.31
C HIS A 96 -1.75 6.14 -13.43
N THR A 97 -0.46 6.39 -13.16
CA THR A 97 0.47 6.89 -14.17
C THR A 97 0.76 5.87 -15.28
N ILE A 98 0.90 4.58 -14.94
CA ILE A 98 1.16 3.53 -15.95
C ILE A 98 -0.08 3.24 -16.79
N SER A 99 -1.29 3.43 -16.24
CA SER A 99 -2.55 3.22 -16.96
C SER A 99 -2.89 4.33 -17.97
N GLN A 100 -2.15 5.45 -17.98
CA GLN A 100 -2.29 6.48 -19.01
C GLN A 100 -1.31 6.20 -20.16
N PRO A 101 -1.78 5.86 -21.37
CA PRO A 101 -0.90 5.92 -22.53
C PRO A 101 -0.48 7.38 -22.71
N ALA A 102 0.82 7.60 -22.93
CA ALA A 102 1.34 8.89 -23.35
C ALA A 102 0.69 9.29 -24.68
N SER A 103 -0.45 9.99 -24.62
CA SER A 103 -1.03 10.70 -25.74
C SER A 103 -0.23 11.98 -25.98
N SER A 104 1.03 11.81 -26.41
CA SER A 104 1.78 12.89 -27.02
C SER A 104 1.27 13.06 -28.45
N SER A 105 0.42 14.07 -28.60
CA SER A 105 -0.03 14.69 -29.84
C SER A 105 1.08 14.83 -30.89
N LEU A 106 0.87 14.28 -32.09
CA LEU A 106 1.58 14.74 -33.29
C LEU A 106 1.12 16.18 -33.62
N PRO A 107 2.02 17.12 -33.93
CA PRO A 107 1.62 18.34 -34.62
C PRO A 107 1.28 17.99 -36.07
N SER A 108 0.02 18.13 -36.45
CA SER A 108 -0.40 18.15 -37.85
C SER A 108 0.21 19.39 -38.52
N SER A 109 1.33 19.21 -39.23
CA SER A 109 1.79 20.19 -40.22
C SER A 109 0.83 20.16 -41.42
N THR A 110 -0.06 21.14 -41.45
CA THR A 110 -0.73 21.55 -42.68
C THR A 110 0.31 22.16 -43.61
N ALA A 111 0.62 21.50 -44.72
CA ALA A 111 1.30 22.10 -45.86
C ALA A 111 0.86 21.39 -47.15
N CYS A 112 -0.10 22.01 -47.83
CA CYS A 112 -0.26 22.10 -49.28
C CYS A 112 -1.23 23.25 -49.55
#